data_AF-A0A8H6JJF2-F1
#
_entry.id   AF-A0A8H6JJF2-F1
#
_cell.length_a   1.000
_cell.length_b   1.000
_cell.length_c   1.000
_cell.angle_alpha   90.00
_cell.angle_beta   90.00
_cell.angle_gamma   90.00
#
_symmetry.space_group_name_H-M   'P 1'
#
loop_
_entity.id
_entity.type
_entity.pdbx_description
1 polymer ?
#
loop_
_entity_poly.entity_id
_entity_poly.type
_entity_poly.pdbx_seq_one_letter_code
_entity_poly.pdbx_strand_id
1 'polypeptide(L)'
;MVKTVVVLGGAYGGLAVAHRLLKYTRQHEQDLRVILVSKTTHFYWNMASVRAIVPGVLKDEQVFQPIEDGFAQYPKESFEFVLGTATGLDLPRKSALVSTPSGSRSLPYDYLVLATGARSASPDMPWKSADSHEKTLGLLHETAEKVKAAKHIIVAGAGPTGVETAAEIRFEYKDKEVILLASDDEILGGDSAAKGIENEIVRLGVQVKRNARVANSRPLPDGKTEIALMNGETLKTDLYLPTMGLVPNSEYLDNSFLTDRKYVSVDDCMRVKGADNVWACGDLVSKPRAGFMVTDKQAAGVVKNIELAIKGKDQQIVKGMPVDIFVCSTGRSRGAGRVGWVKVPSLFVWAVKGRTLGSDWLPKYTNGSQW
;
A
#
# COMPACT_ATOMS: atom_id res chain seq x y z
N MET A 1 15.30 31.93 -6.04
CA MET A 1 14.05 31.99 -5.24
C MET A 1 13.72 30.56 -4.89
N VAL A 2 13.48 30.28 -3.61
CA VAL A 2 13.25 28.92 -3.13
C VAL A 2 11.99 28.35 -3.78
N LYS A 3 12.13 27.21 -4.47
CA LYS A 3 11.00 26.48 -5.06
C LYS A 3 10.56 25.40 -4.06
N THR A 4 9.29 25.41 -3.66
CA THR A 4 8.77 24.48 -2.66
C THR A 4 7.89 23.40 -3.30
N VAL A 5 8.24 22.13 -3.05
CA VAL A 5 7.41 20.98 -3.39
C VAL A 5 6.78 20.43 -2.12
N VAL A 6 5.45 20.43 -2.02
CA VAL A 6 4.72 19.76 -0.94
C VAL A 6 4.33 18.37 -1.40
N VAL A 7 4.60 17.35 -0.58
CA VAL A 7 4.25 15.95 -0.83
C VAL A 7 3.31 15.48 0.29
N LEU A 8 2.07 15.14 -0.06
CA LEU A 8 1.07 14.65 0.88
C LEU A 8 1.06 13.12 0.89
N GLY A 9 1.62 12.50 1.94
CA GLY A 9 1.62 11.06 2.19
C GLY A 9 3.02 10.46 2.35
N GLY A 10 3.38 10.03 3.56
CA GLY A 10 4.69 9.44 3.90
C GLY A 10 4.81 7.92 3.66
N ALA A 11 4.23 7.40 2.58
CA ALA A 11 4.30 5.98 2.21
C ALA A 11 5.12 5.76 0.92
N TYR A 12 4.98 4.61 0.26
CA TYR A 12 5.80 4.23 -0.91
C TYR A 12 5.96 5.34 -1.95
N GLY A 13 4.86 5.94 -2.42
CA GLY A 13 4.89 6.97 -3.45
C GLY A 13 5.53 8.27 -2.97
N GLY A 14 5.11 8.79 -1.80
CA GLY A 14 5.61 10.07 -1.32
C GLY A 14 7.05 10.02 -0.82
N LEU A 15 7.49 8.93 -0.19
CA LEU A 15 8.92 8.72 0.11
C LEU A 15 9.75 8.69 -1.17
N ALA A 16 9.31 7.93 -2.17
CA ALA A 16 10.00 7.86 -3.47
C ALA A 16 10.11 9.23 -4.15
N VAL A 17 9.05 10.04 -4.11
CA VAL A 17 9.07 11.39 -4.65
C VAL A 17 10.01 12.29 -3.85
N ALA A 18 9.87 12.34 -2.53
CA ALA A 18 10.65 13.22 -1.66
C ALA A 18 12.16 12.93 -1.76
N HIS A 19 12.56 11.66 -1.63
CA HIS A 19 13.96 11.28 -1.75
C HIS A 19 14.55 11.58 -3.13
N ARG A 20 13.82 11.33 -4.22
CA ARG A 20 14.32 11.61 -5.58
C ARG A 20 14.46 13.10 -5.85
N LEU A 21 13.53 13.92 -5.38
CA LEU A 21 13.64 15.38 -5.47
C LEU A 21 14.89 15.89 -4.73
N LEU A 22 15.11 15.43 -3.51
CA LEU A 22 16.26 15.84 -2.70
C LEU A 22 17.59 15.28 -3.22
N LYS A 23 17.62 14.04 -3.71
CA LYS A 23 18.83 13.35 -4.17
C LYS A 23 19.25 13.76 -5.57
N TYR A 24 18.32 13.97 -6.49
CA TYR A 24 18.60 14.16 -7.91
C TYR A 24 18.24 15.55 -8.42
N THR A 25 17.04 16.03 -8.12
CA THR A 25 16.60 17.34 -8.63
C THR A 25 17.38 18.47 -7.97
N ARG A 26 17.58 18.42 -6.65
CA ARG A 26 18.32 19.44 -5.91
C ARG A 26 19.78 19.60 -6.34
N GLN A 27 20.39 18.58 -6.95
CA GLN A 27 21.76 18.69 -7.49
C GLN A 27 21.90 19.77 -8.55
N HIS A 28 20.80 20.09 -9.25
CA HIS A 28 20.76 21.11 -10.28
C HIS A 28 19.73 22.23 -10.00
N GLU A 29 18.91 22.10 -8.96
CA GLU A 29 18.01 23.13 -8.42
C GLU A 29 18.33 23.35 -6.92
N GLN A 30 19.42 24.06 -6.63
CA GLN A 30 19.93 24.23 -5.25
C GLN A 30 18.95 24.93 -4.29
N ASP A 31 18.01 25.69 -4.85
CA ASP A 31 16.94 26.40 -4.15
C ASP A 31 15.67 25.53 -3.93
N LEU A 32 15.71 24.22 -4.20
CA LEU A 32 14.56 23.33 -4.02
C LEU A 32 14.36 22.93 -2.55
N ARG A 33 13.18 23.21 -1.98
CA ARG A 33 12.72 22.72 -0.69
C ARG A 33 11.60 21.70 -0.86
N VAL A 34 11.63 20.64 -0.07
CA VAL A 34 10.61 19.59 -0.03
C VAL A 34 9.95 19.56 1.35
N ILE A 35 8.62 19.59 1.39
CA ILE A 35 7.85 19.40 2.63
C ILE A 35 7.09 18.08 2.49
N LEU A 36 7.42 17.09 3.32
CA LEU A 36 6.72 15.80 3.36
C LEU A 36 5.72 15.81 4.51
N VAL A 37 4.44 15.67 4.17
CA VAL A 37 3.36 15.54 5.15
C VAL A 37 3.01 14.07 5.32
N SER A 38 3.01 13.57 6.55
CA SER A 38 2.59 12.20 6.85
C SER A 38 1.64 12.17 8.03
N LYS A 39 0.59 11.34 7.94
CA LYS A 39 -0.35 11.12 9.05
C LYS A 39 0.28 10.32 10.20
N THR A 40 1.30 9.53 9.90
CA THR A 40 2.03 8.69 10.87
C THR A 40 3.50 9.07 10.94
N THR A 41 4.13 8.82 12.08
CA THR A 41 5.57 9.00 12.30
C THR A 41 6.42 7.93 11.63
N HIS A 42 5.84 6.74 11.45
CA HIS A 42 6.53 5.57 10.90
C HIS A 42 6.00 5.20 9.53
N PHE A 43 6.93 4.77 8.67
CA PHE A 43 6.62 4.07 7.44
C PHE A 43 6.23 2.64 7.80
N TYR A 44 5.11 2.18 7.24
CA TYR A 44 4.60 0.83 7.44
C TYR A 44 4.81 -0.02 6.18
N TRP A 45 5.65 -1.05 6.25
CA TRP A 45 5.85 -2.02 5.18
C TRP A 45 4.70 -3.02 5.12
N ASN A 46 3.53 -2.50 4.75
CA ASN A 46 2.26 -3.22 4.82
C ASN A 46 2.22 -4.48 3.92
N MET A 47 3.14 -4.62 2.94
CA MET A 47 3.31 -5.87 2.20
C MET A 47 3.66 -7.07 3.10
N ALA A 48 4.40 -6.84 4.18
CA ALA A 48 4.76 -7.89 5.13
C ALA A 48 3.69 -8.12 6.21
N SER A 49 2.59 -7.34 6.20
CA SER A 49 1.50 -7.47 7.19
C SER A 49 0.94 -8.88 7.27
N VAL A 50 0.79 -9.56 6.12
CA VAL A 50 0.27 -10.93 6.01
C VAL A 50 1.12 -11.96 6.77
N ARG A 51 2.41 -11.68 6.99
CA ARG A 51 3.31 -12.47 7.81
C ARG A 51 3.48 -11.92 9.22
N ALA A 52 3.38 -10.60 9.39
CA ALA A 52 3.47 -9.95 10.70
C ALA A 52 2.31 -10.35 11.63
N ILE A 53 1.16 -10.75 11.07
CA ILE A 53 0.05 -11.33 11.84
C ILE A 53 0.28 -12.78 12.26
N VAL A 54 1.43 -13.38 11.94
CA VAL A 54 1.84 -14.70 12.44
C VAL A 54 2.85 -14.48 13.58
N PRO A 55 2.47 -14.79 14.84
CA PRO A 55 3.31 -14.52 16.01
C PRO A 55 4.74 -15.06 15.90
N GLY A 56 5.73 -14.24 16.26
CA GLY A 56 7.13 -14.65 16.34
C GLY A 56 7.86 -14.77 15.01
N VAL A 57 7.22 -14.46 13.88
CA VAL A 57 7.82 -14.59 12.54
C VAL A 57 8.54 -13.33 12.08
N LEU A 58 7.97 -12.14 12.33
CA LEU A 58 8.59 -10.84 12.06
C LEU A 58 8.60 -10.01 13.33
N LYS A 59 9.67 -9.24 13.51
CA LYS A 59 9.76 -8.20 14.54
C LYS A 59 9.18 -6.88 14.03
N ASP A 60 8.73 -6.04 14.94
CA ASP A 60 8.09 -4.77 14.61
C ASP A 60 9.01 -3.85 13.79
N GLU A 61 10.32 -3.84 14.07
CA GLU A 61 11.30 -3.02 13.35
C GLU A 61 11.55 -3.49 11.91
N GLN A 62 11.13 -4.72 11.58
CA GLN A 62 11.14 -5.25 10.22
C GLN A 62 9.90 -4.83 9.43
N VAL A 63 8.93 -4.17 10.06
CA VAL A 63 7.69 -3.73 9.42
C VAL A 63 7.46 -2.22 9.60
N PHE A 64 8.09 -1.60 10.59
CA PHE A 64 8.04 -0.18 10.86
C PHE A 64 9.44 0.44 10.94
N GLN A 65 9.59 1.63 10.36
CA GLN A 65 10.76 2.50 10.60
C GLN A 65 10.31 3.97 10.68
N PRO A 66 10.96 4.79 11.52
CA PRO A 66 10.71 6.24 11.54
C PRO A 66 10.92 6.85 10.16
N ILE A 67 10.01 7.73 9.74
CA ILE A 67 10.11 8.40 8.43
C ILE A 67 11.17 9.50 8.48
N GLU A 68 11.10 10.37 9.49
CA GLU A 68 11.89 11.59 9.56
C GLU A 68 13.41 11.31 9.62
N ASP A 69 13.82 10.32 10.40
CA ASP A 69 15.22 9.88 10.52
C ASP A 69 15.84 9.54 9.16
N GLY A 70 15.02 9.00 8.26
CA GLY A 70 15.42 8.64 6.90
C GLY A 70 15.84 9.82 6.02
N PHE A 71 15.59 11.06 6.45
CA PHE A 71 15.95 12.29 5.72
C PHE A 71 17.11 13.06 6.35
N ALA A 72 17.71 12.56 7.45
CA ALA A 72 18.77 13.24 8.19
C ALA A 72 20.04 13.53 7.35
N GLN A 73 20.26 12.79 6.26
CA GLN A 73 21.37 13.01 5.33
C GLN A 73 21.21 14.25 4.43
N TYR A 74 20.02 14.84 4.33
CA TYR A 74 19.80 16.03 3.50
C TYR A 74 20.00 17.31 4.32
N PRO A 75 20.36 18.45 3.69
CA PRO A 75 20.42 19.74 4.38
C PRO A 75 19.09 20.08 5.06
N LYS A 76 19.12 20.53 6.31
CA LYS A 76 17.93 20.81 7.15
C LYS A 76 16.97 21.84 6.52
N GLU A 77 17.50 22.70 5.68
CA GLU A 77 16.85 23.82 5.02
C GLU A 77 16.12 23.36 3.75
N SER A 78 16.50 22.18 3.24
CA SER A 78 15.95 21.58 2.03
C SER A 78 14.76 20.66 2.30
N PHE A 79 14.56 20.23 3.55
CA PHE A 79 13.54 19.26 3.90
C PHE A 79 12.81 19.66 5.19
N GLU A 80 11.49 19.49 5.18
CA GLU A 80 10.66 19.56 6.39
C GLU A 80 9.75 18.34 6.45
N PHE A 81 9.76 17.64 7.58
CA PHE A 81 8.75 16.64 7.90
C PHE A 81 7.60 17.28 8.68
N VAL A 82 6.36 17.01 8.28
CA VAL A 82 5.16 17.49 8.96
C VAL A 82 4.29 16.30 9.33
N LEU A 83 4.18 16.03 10.63
CA LEU A 83 3.18 15.10 11.15
C LEU A 83 1.79 15.75 11.08
N GLY A 84 0.94 15.26 10.19
CA GLY A 84 -0.40 15.80 9.99
C GLY A 84 -1.21 15.10 8.90
N THR A 85 -2.49 15.41 8.84
CA THR A 85 -3.44 14.90 7.85
C THR A 85 -3.85 16.01 6.91
N ALA A 86 -3.80 15.76 5.60
CA ALA A 86 -4.33 16.67 4.60
C ALA A 86 -5.85 16.83 4.77
N THR A 87 -6.34 18.06 4.82
CA THR A 87 -7.76 18.37 5.02
C THR A 87 -8.38 19.15 3.86
N GLY A 88 -7.56 19.69 2.96
CA GLY A 88 -8.05 20.41 1.78
C GLY A 88 -6.93 20.99 0.93
N LEU A 89 -7.29 21.54 -0.22
CA LEU A 89 -6.40 22.33 -1.07
C LEU A 89 -7.02 23.72 -1.31
N ASP A 90 -6.21 24.76 -1.17
CA ASP A 90 -6.52 26.12 -1.63
C ASP A 90 -5.75 26.37 -2.93
N LEU A 91 -6.38 26.03 -4.06
CA LEU A 91 -5.75 26.14 -5.39
C LEU A 91 -5.46 27.60 -5.80
N PRO A 92 -6.37 28.58 -5.60
CA PRO A 92 -6.07 29.97 -5.88
C PRO A 92 -4.84 30.50 -5.14
N ARG A 93 -4.63 30.08 -3.89
CA ARG A 93 -3.46 30.45 -3.08
C ARG A 93 -2.28 29.47 -3.21
N LYS A 94 -2.41 28.40 -4.01
CA LYS A 94 -1.44 27.30 -4.12
C LYS A 94 -0.95 26.81 -2.76
N SER A 95 -1.88 26.40 -1.90
CA SER A 95 -1.58 25.92 -0.55
C SER A 95 -2.28 24.61 -0.23
N ALA A 96 -1.57 23.71 0.46
CA ALA A 96 -2.14 22.50 1.03
C ALA A 96 -2.56 22.76 2.48
N LEU A 97 -3.79 22.41 2.84
CA LEU A 97 -4.31 22.54 4.19
C LEU A 97 -4.07 21.24 4.96
N VAL A 98 -3.45 21.35 6.13
CA VAL A 98 -3.03 20.20 6.95
C VAL A 98 -3.46 20.41 8.39
N SER A 99 -4.12 19.42 8.97
CA SER A 99 -4.35 19.34 10.41
C SER A 99 -3.17 18.63 11.07
N THR A 100 -2.47 19.32 11.98
CA THR A 100 -1.38 18.80 12.79
C THR A 100 -1.81 18.67 14.26
N PRO A 101 -1.05 17.96 15.11
CA PRO A 101 -1.30 17.93 16.55
C PRO A 101 -1.29 19.31 17.22
N SER A 102 -0.60 20.29 16.62
CA SER A 102 -0.50 21.67 17.10
C SER A 102 -1.53 22.63 16.50
N GLY A 103 -2.40 22.18 15.60
CA GLY A 103 -3.45 22.99 14.97
C GLY A 103 -3.47 22.87 13.44
N SER A 104 -4.14 23.80 12.78
CA SER A 104 -4.18 23.82 11.31
C SER A 104 -2.98 24.57 10.75
N ARG A 105 -2.37 24.02 9.69
CA ARG A 105 -1.31 24.65 8.90
C ARG A 105 -1.75 24.80 7.45
N SER A 106 -1.38 25.92 6.85
CA SER A 106 -1.46 26.16 5.41
C SER A 106 -0.04 26.09 4.88
N LEU A 107 0.23 25.18 3.94
CA LEU A 107 1.55 24.91 3.37
C LEU A 107 1.59 25.39 1.91
N PRO A 108 2.13 26.60 1.64
CA PRO A 108 2.29 27.10 0.29
C PRO A 108 3.22 26.21 -0.53
N TYR A 109 2.93 26.07 -1.82
CA TYR A 109 3.74 25.27 -2.75
C TYR A 109 3.86 25.93 -4.12
N ASP A 110 4.96 25.63 -4.80
CA ASP A 110 5.10 25.83 -6.24
C ASP A 110 4.60 24.60 -7.01
N TYR A 111 4.82 23.41 -6.44
CA TYR A 111 4.38 22.12 -6.95
C TYR A 111 3.83 21.23 -5.82
N LEU A 112 2.79 20.46 -6.10
CA LEU A 112 2.13 19.60 -5.14
C LEU A 112 2.09 18.16 -5.64
N VAL A 113 2.34 17.20 -4.74
CA VAL A 113 2.19 15.77 -5.02
C VAL A 113 1.23 15.13 -4.02
N LEU A 114 0.16 14.53 -4.55
CA LEU A 114 -0.85 13.78 -3.82
C LEU A 114 -0.47 12.29 -3.80
N ALA A 115 0.01 11.81 -2.67
CA ALA A 115 0.47 10.43 -2.46
C ALA A 115 -0.13 9.82 -1.18
N THR A 116 -1.35 10.22 -0.80
CA THR A 116 -2.04 9.83 0.44
C THR A 116 -2.52 8.37 0.45
N GLY A 117 -2.39 7.67 -0.68
CA GLY A 117 -2.65 6.23 -0.82
C GLY A 117 -4.12 5.85 -0.59
N ALA A 118 -4.33 4.64 -0.07
CA ALA A 118 -5.64 4.09 0.22
C ALA A 118 -5.63 3.36 1.58
N ARG A 119 -6.78 3.33 2.24
CA ARG A 119 -7.04 2.58 3.46
C ARG A 119 -7.80 1.28 3.18
N SER A 120 -7.74 0.35 4.13
CA SER A 120 -8.57 -0.87 4.12
C SER A 120 -10.04 -0.50 4.30
N ALA A 121 -10.95 -1.16 3.59
CA ALA A 121 -12.39 -1.05 3.85
C ALA A 121 -12.78 -1.68 5.20
N SER A 122 -11.92 -2.56 5.74
CA SER A 122 -12.03 -3.11 7.09
C SER A 122 -10.99 -2.41 7.97
N PRO A 123 -11.38 -1.36 8.74
CA PRO A 123 -10.45 -0.53 9.49
C PRO A 123 -9.79 -1.26 10.67
N ASP A 124 -10.39 -2.36 11.13
CA ASP A 124 -9.89 -3.18 12.23
C ASP A 124 -8.88 -4.25 11.75
N MET A 125 -8.42 -4.16 10.50
CA MET A 125 -7.44 -5.08 9.93
C MET A 125 -6.12 -4.36 9.59
N PRO A 126 -4.96 -5.00 9.82
CA PRO A 126 -3.66 -4.36 9.67
C PRO A 126 -3.12 -4.32 8.23
N TRP A 127 -3.97 -4.46 7.20
CA TRP A 127 -3.50 -4.55 5.80
C TRP A 127 -2.96 -3.23 5.24
N LYS A 128 -3.36 -2.12 5.84
CA LYS A 128 -2.93 -0.75 5.53
C LYS A 128 -2.71 0.00 6.84
N SER A 129 -1.98 1.11 6.78
CA SER A 129 -1.76 1.96 7.96
C SER A 129 -3.09 2.48 8.50
N ALA A 130 -3.23 2.44 9.82
CA ALA A 130 -4.28 3.15 10.55
C ALA A 130 -3.87 4.62 10.79
N ASP A 131 -4.57 5.29 11.72
CA ASP A 131 -4.41 6.72 11.97
C ASP A 131 -3.08 7.11 12.64
N SER A 132 -2.40 6.16 13.29
CA SER A 132 -1.09 6.35 13.91
C SER A 132 -0.24 5.09 13.81
N HIS A 133 1.05 5.20 14.15
CA HIS A 133 1.94 4.04 14.25
C HIS A 133 1.46 3.07 15.32
N GLU A 134 1.14 3.58 16.51
CA GLU A 134 0.71 2.83 17.68
C GLU A 134 -0.60 2.08 17.41
N LYS A 135 -1.55 2.73 16.73
CA LYS A 135 -2.81 2.09 16.34
C LYS A 135 -2.58 0.97 15.33
N THR A 136 -1.70 1.17 14.34
CA THR A 136 -1.38 0.14 13.34
C THR A 136 -0.65 -1.04 13.99
N LEU A 137 0.29 -0.77 14.90
CA LEU A 137 1.01 -1.76 15.67
C LEU A 137 0.08 -2.57 16.58
N GLY A 138 -0.83 -1.89 17.28
CA GLY A 138 -1.86 -2.54 18.10
C GLY A 138 -2.75 -3.47 17.29
N LEU A 139 -3.23 -3.04 16.11
CA LEU A 139 -4.02 -3.89 15.21
C LEU A 139 -3.25 -5.13 14.75
N LEU A 140 -1.95 -5.00 14.46
CA LEU A 140 -1.09 -6.14 14.12
C LEU A 140 -0.99 -7.14 15.25
N HIS A 141 -0.65 -6.69 16.46
CA HIS A 141 -0.49 -7.56 17.62
C HIS A 141 -1.82 -8.20 18.04
N GLU A 142 -2.92 -7.45 18.02
CA GLU A 142 -4.26 -7.99 18.29
C GLU A 142 -4.65 -9.06 17.27
N THR A 143 -4.40 -8.81 15.98
CA THR A 143 -4.65 -9.79 14.92
C THR A 143 -3.77 -11.02 15.10
N ALA A 144 -2.50 -10.86 15.48
CA ALA A 144 -1.58 -11.97 15.72
C ALA A 144 -2.04 -12.88 16.87
N GLU A 145 -2.49 -12.31 17.99
CA GLU A 145 -3.05 -13.11 19.10
C GLU A 145 -4.36 -13.81 18.70
N LYS A 146 -5.21 -13.16 17.90
CA LYS A 146 -6.41 -13.81 17.33
C LYS A 146 -6.04 -14.97 16.41
N VAL A 147 -5.04 -14.82 15.53
CA VAL A 147 -4.53 -15.89 14.66
C VAL A 147 -3.99 -17.06 15.48
N LYS A 148 -3.26 -16.76 16.56
CA LYS A 148 -2.72 -17.76 17.49
C LYS A 148 -3.83 -18.58 18.15
N ALA A 149 -4.88 -17.92 18.63
CA ALA A 149 -5.98 -18.54 19.38
C ALA A 149 -6.96 -19.34 18.51
N ALA A 150 -7.24 -18.86 17.29
CA ALA A 150 -8.24 -19.45 16.41
C ALA A 150 -7.86 -20.86 15.92
N LYS A 151 -8.81 -21.79 15.83
CA LYS A 151 -8.61 -23.10 15.20
C LYS A 151 -9.18 -23.14 13.79
N HIS A 152 -10.31 -22.47 13.58
CA HIS A 152 -10.96 -22.30 12.30
C HIS A 152 -10.89 -20.83 11.87
N ILE A 153 -10.31 -20.57 10.69
CA ILE A 153 -10.03 -19.23 10.17
C ILE A 153 -10.61 -19.11 8.75
N ILE A 154 -11.42 -18.08 8.53
CA ILE A 154 -11.90 -17.70 7.20
C ILE A 154 -11.17 -16.45 6.75
N VAL A 155 -10.46 -16.55 5.63
CA VAL A 155 -9.87 -15.41 4.91
C VAL A 155 -10.77 -15.07 3.73
N ALA A 156 -11.33 -13.87 3.70
CA ALA A 156 -12.19 -13.45 2.59
C ALA A 156 -11.46 -12.54 1.62
N GLY A 157 -11.61 -12.86 0.32
CA GLY A 157 -10.95 -12.16 -0.78
C GLY A 157 -9.74 -12.93 -1.30
N ALA A 158 -9.93 -13.68 -2.38
CA ALA A 158 -8.86 -14.45 -3.03
C ALA A 158 -7.93 -13.61 -3.94
N GLY A 159 -7.69 -12.35 -3.57
CA GLY A 159 -6.63 -11.53 -4.15
C GLY A 159 -5.26 -11.84 -3.52
N PRO A 160 -4.19 -11.12 -3.92
CA PRO A 160 -2.83 -11.39 -3.42
C PRO A 160 -2.74 -11.40 -1.90
N THR A 161 -3.31 -10.39 -1.22
CA THR A 161 -3.31 -10.31 0.24
C THR A 161 -3.96 -11.52 0.89
N GLY A 162 -5.16 -11.93 0.47
CA GLY A 162 -5.84 -13.09 1.06
C GLY A 162 -5.15 -14.42 0.78
N VAL A 163 -4.61 -14.60 -0.43
CA VAL A 163 -3.83 -15.80 -0.77
C VAL A 163 -2.56 -15.89 0.08
N GLU A 164 -1.80 -14.80 0.20
CA GLU A 164 -0.58 -14.77 1.01
C GLU A 164 -0.90 -14.95 2.50
N THR A 165 -1.94 -14.30 3.03
CA THR A 165 -2.41 -14.48 4.41
C THR A 165 -2.78 -15.93 4.71
N ALA A 166 -3.61 -16.55 3.87
CA ALA A 166 -4.02 -17.95 4.07
C ALA A 166 -2.81 -18.90 4.04
N ALA A 167 -1.87 -18.65 3.12
CA ALA A 167 -0.67 -19.46 2.98
C ALA A 167 0.31 -19.29 4.16
N GLU A 168 0.53 -18.06 4.65
CA GLU A 168 1.40 -17.80 5.81
C GLU A 168 0.87 -18.47 7.08
N ILE A 169 -0.44 -18.32 7.36
CA ILE A 169 -1.07 -18.95 8.53
C ILE A 169 -0.96 -20.48 8.44
N ARG A 170 -1.31 -21.06 7.29
CA ARG A 170 -1.31 -22.52 7.12
C ARG A 170 0.10 -23.11 7.08
N PHE A 171 1.08 -22.35 6.59
CA PHE A 171 2.49 -22.74 6.63
C PHE A 171 3.00 -22.87 8.07
N GLU A 172 2.64 -21.93 8.95
CA GLU A 172 3.02 -21.95 10.36
C GLU A 172 2.23 -23.01 11.16
N TYR A 173 0.92 -23.03 10.99
CA TYR A 173 0.00 -23.79 11.82
C TYR A 173 -0.67 -24.92 11.03
N LYS A 174 -0.07 -26.11 11.07
CA LYS A 174 -0.52 -27.31 10.35
C LYS A 174 -1.78 -27.95 10.94
N ASP A 175 -2.17 -27.56 12.14
CA ASP A 175 -3.34 -28.04 12.87
C ASP A 175 -4.58 -27.14 12.69
N LYS A 176 -4.42 -25.91 12.19
CA LYS A 176 -5.53 -24.97 11.97
C LYS A 176 -6.25 -25.20 10.64
N GLU A 177 -7.57 -25.10 10.65
CA GLU A 177 -8.39 -25.07 9.45
C GLU A 177 -8.44 -23.66 8.86
N VAL A 178 -8.02 -23.51 7.61
CA VAL A 178 -7.99 -22.21 6.91
C VAL A 178 -8.78 -22.32 5.61
N ILE A 179 -9.84 -21.52 5.50
CA ILE A 179 -10.67 -21.44 4.30
C ILE A 179 -10.47 -20.07 3.64
N LEU A 180 -10.06 -20.07 2.37
CA LEU A 180 -9.98 -18.90 1.51
C LEU A 180 -11.26 -18.77 0.67
N LEU A 181 -11.98 -17.66 0.82
CA LEU A 181 -13.16 -17.37 0.02
C LEU A 181 -12.79 -16.56 -1.23
N ALA A 182 -13.13 -17.12 -2.40
CA ALA A 182 -13.07 -16.42 -3.69
C ALA A 182 -14.47 -15.97 -4.09
N SER A 183 -14.61 -14.71 -4.53
CA SER A 183 -15.88 -14.17 -5.01
C SER A 183 -16.35 -14.81 -6.32
N ASP A 184 -15.41 -15.33 -7.10
CA ASP A 184 -15.58 -15.85 -8.45
C ASP A 184 -15.07 -17.30 -8.50
N ASP A 185 -15.00 -17.90 -9.69
CA ASP A 185 -14.54 -19.28 -9.91
C ASP A 185 -13.02 -19.42 -9.88
N GLU A 186 -12.27 -18.34 -10.10
CA GLU A 186 -10.82 -18.30 -10.03
C GLU A 186 -10.30 -17.40 -8.90
N ILE A 187 -9.15 -17.78 -8.32
CA ILE A 187 -8.39 -16.89 -7.44
C ILE A 187 -7.58 -15.88 -8.26
N LEU A 188 -7.10 -14.82 -7.61
CA LEU A 188 -6.18 -13.83 -8.19
C LEU A 188 -6.72 -13.14 -9.45
N GLY A 189 -8.05 -13.14 -9.64
CA GLY A 189 -8.70 -12.55 -10.80
C GLY A 189 -8.39 -13.26 -12.12
N GLY A 190 -8.12 -14.57 -12.09
CA GLY A 190 -7.85 -15.36 -13.30
C GLY A 190 -6.45 -15.15 -13.88
N ASP A 191 -5.51 -14.66 -13.09
CA ASP A 191 -4.12 -14.51 -13.52
C ASP A 191 -3.56 -15.84 -14.04
N SER A 192 -2.76 -15.83 -15.09
CA SER A 192 -2.17 -17.07 -15.65
C SER A 192 -1.30 -17.87 -14.66
N ALA A 193 -0.84 -17.25 -13.56
CA ALA A 193 -0.16 -17.93 -12.46
C ALA A 193 -1.11 -18.54 -11.41
N ALA A 194 -2.41 -18.18 -11.42
CA ALA A 194 -3.38 -18.52 -10.38
C ALA A 194 -3.49 -20.02 -10.11
N LYS A 195 -3.63 -20.84 -11.15
CA LYS A 195 -3.71 -22.30 -11.00
C LYS A 195 -2.47 -22.91 -10.33
N GLY A 196 -1.29 -22.37 -10.63
CA GLY A 196 -0.04 -22.81 -10.00
C GLY A 196 0.00 -22.46 -8.52
N ILE A 197 -0.39 -21.24 -8.19
CA ILE A 197 -0.45 -20.73 -6.81
C ILE A 197 -1.51 -21.48 -6.00
N GLU A 198 -2.68 -21.74 -6.58
CA GLU A 198 -3.75 -22.48 -5.93
C GLU A 198 -3.31 -23.89 -5.55
N ASN A 199 -2.64 -24.59 -6.48
CA ASN A 199 -2.07 -25.91 -6.20
C ASN A 199 -1.07 -25.88 -5.04
N GLU A 200 -0.28 -24.80 -4.90
CA GLU A 200 0.67 -24.66 -3.79
C GLU A 200 -0.02 -24.43 -2.45
N ILE A 201 -1.02 -23.53 -2.38
CA ILE A 201 -1.74 -23.28 -1.12
C ILE A 201 -2.63 -24.47 -0.71
N VAL A 202 -3.21 -25.18 -1.66
CA VAL A 202 -3.98 -26.41 -1.38
C VAL A 202 -3.06 -27.51 -0.84
N ARG A 203 -1.83 -27.63 -1.36
CA ARG A 203 -0.82 -28.55 -0.80
C ARG A 203 -0.40 -28.19 0.62
N LEU A 204 -0.44 -26.90 1.00
CA LEU A 204 -0.25 -26.49 2.38
C LEU A 204 -1.44 -26.90 3.26
N GLY A 205 -2.62 -27.13 2.67
CA GLY A 205 -3.87 -27.47 3.34
C GLY A 205 -4.84 -26.29 3.49
N VAL A 206 -4.67 -25.22 2.70
CA VAL A 206 -5.68 -24.18 2.57
C VAL A 206 -6.86 -24.74 1.77
N GLN A 207 -8.07 -24.60 2.28
CA GLN A 207 -9.29 -24.93 1.55
C GLN A 207 -9.74 -23.72 0.74
N VAL A 208 -9.99 -23.88 -0.55
CA VAL A 208 -10.46 -22.79 -1.41
C VAL A 208 -11.95 -22.98 -1.69
N LYS A 209 -12.77 -22.03 -1.23
CA LYS A 209 -14.21 -21.99 -1.50
C LYS A 209 -14.50 -20.91 -2.55
N ARG A 210 -14.85 -21.36 -3.74
CA ARG A 210 -15.18 -20.52 -4.91
C ARG A 210 -16.62 -20.05 -4.88
N ASN A 211 -16.93 -19.02 -5.67
CA ASN A 211 -18.27 -18.43 -5.77
C ASN A 211 -18.88 -18.06 -4.40
N ALA A 212 -18.02 -17.69 -3.46
CA ALA A 212 -18.34 -17.42 -2.06
C ALA A 212 -18.13 -15.93 -1.76
N ARG A 213 -18.87 -15.08 -2.48
CA ARG A 213 -18.83 -13.63 -2.27
C ARG A 213 -19.47 -13.27 -0.92
N VAL A 214 -18.70 -12.67 -0.02
CA VAL A 214 -19.20 -12.19 1.27
C VAL A 214 -20.17 -11.02 1.05
N ALA A 215 -21.35 -11.10 1.66
CA ALA A 215 -22.36 -10.05 1.70
C ALA A 215 -22.19 -9.18 2.95
N ASN A 216 -22.10 -9.81 4.12
CA ASN A 216 -21.83 -9.15 5.39
C ASN A 216 -21.22 -10.13 6.40
N SER A 217 -20.79 -9.60 7.54
CA SER A 217 -20.31 -10.39 8.67
C SER A 217 -20.74 -9.74 9.98
N ARG A 218 -20.97 -10.54 11.02
CA ARG A 218 -21.28 -10.05 12.36
C ARG A 218 -20.64 -10.91 13.45
N PRO A 219 -20.20 -10.32 14.57
CA PRO A 219 -19.78 -11.10 15.73
C PRO A 219 -20.99 -11.82 16.36
N LEU A 220 -20.75 -12.98 16.94
CA LEU A 220 -21.71 -13.78 17.68
C LEU A 220 -21.40 -13.77 19.19
N PRO A 221 -22.40 -14.04 20.06
CA PRO A 221 -22.19 -14.04 21.52
C PRO A 221 -21.20 -15.09 22.03
N ASP A 222 -20.95 -16.16 21.25
CA ASP A 222 -19.99 -17.22 21.57
C ASP A 222 -18.54 -16.85 21.18
N GLY A 223 -18.30 -15.61 20.76
CA GLY A 223 -17.00 -15.10 20.33
C GLY A 223 -16.63 -15.44 18.88
N LYS A 224 -17.48 -16.17 18.16
CA LYS A 224 -17.26 -16.48 16.73
C LYS A 224 -17.76 -15.34 15.84
N THR A 225 -17.39 -15.41 14.56
CA THR A 225 -17.94 -14.53 13.52
C THR A 225 -18.84 -15.34 12.59
N GLU A 226 -20.05 -14.82 12.35
CA GLU A 226 -20.94 -15.29 11.29
C GLU A 226 -20.70 -14.49 10.02
N ILE A 227 -20.64 -15.17 8.88
CA ILE A 227 -20.37 -14.58 7.57
C ILE A 227 -21.50 -15.01 6.63
N ALA A 228 -22.30 -14.05 6.18
CA ALA A 228 -23.33 -14.29 5.18
C ALA A 228 -22.73 -14.12 3.78
N LEU A 229 -22.97 -15.10 2.91
CA LEU A 229 -22.56 -15.07 1.51
C LEU A 229 -23.73 -14.59 0.63
N MET A 230 -23.42 -14.00 -0.52
CA MET A 230 -24.41 -13.49 -1.48
C MET A 230 -25.29 -14.59 -2.08
N ASN A 231 -24.86 -15.85 -2.01
CA ASN A 231 -25.62 -17.02 -2.48
C ASN A 231 -26.61 -17.55 -1.41
N GLY A 232 -26.73 -16.88 -0.26
CA GLY A 232 -27.62 -17.26 0.84
C GLY A 232 -27.01 -18.23 1.86
N GLU A 233 -25.81 -18.76 1.62
CA GLU A 233 -25.10 -19.60 2.59
C GLU A 233 -24.53 -18.75 3.74
N THR A 234 -24.52 -19.33 4.94
CA THR A 234 -23.94 -18.71 6.13
C THR A 234 -22.82 -19.60 6.69
N LEU A 235 -21.66 -19.00 6.93
CA LEU A 235 -20.49 -19.65 7.52
C LEU A 235 -20.25 -19.13 8.94
N LYS A 236 -19.60 -19.93 9.79
CA LYS A 236 -19.15 -19.53 11.14
C LYS A 236 -17.67 -19.83 11.31
N THR A 237 -16.95 -18.96 12.00
CA THR A 237 -15.49 -19.10 12.18
C THR A 237 -15.02 -18.51 13.49
N ASP A 238 -13.91 -19.01 14.04
CA ASP A 238 -13.30 -18.42 15.24
C ASP A 238 -12.66 -17.07 14.89
N LEU A 239 -12.09 -16.96 13.69
CA LEU A 239 -11.50 -15.73 13.18
C LEU A 239 -11.89 -15.49 11.72
N TYR A 240 -12.27 -14.25 11.45
CA TYR A 240 -12.58 -13.74 10.13
C TYR A 240 -11.57 -12.66 9.72
N LEU A 241 -10.92 -12.85 8.57
CA LEU A 241 -9.90 -11.95 8.01
C LEU A 241 -10.35 -11.43 6.63
N PRO A 242 -11.09 -10.31 6.56
CA PRO A 242 -11.45 -9.68 5.29
C PRO A 242 -10.23 -8.98 4.67
N THR A 243 -9.87 -9.34 3.44
CA THR A 243 -8.71 -8.78 2.70
C THR A 243 -9.10 -8.02 1.44
N MET A 244 -10.40 -7.76 1.27
CA MET A 244 -10.98 -7.06 0.13
C MET A 244 -11.36 -5.62 0.48
N GLY A 245 -11.42 -4.78 -0.54
CA GLY A 245 -11.84 -3.39 -0.43
C GLY A 245 -10.68 -2.47 -0.06
N LEU A 246 -10.35 -1.58 -0.98
CA LEU A 246 -9.49 -0.43 -0.74
C LEU A 246 -10.30 0.83 -0.99
N VAL A 247 -10.14 1.81 -0.10
CA VAL A 247 -10.79 3.11 -0.20
C VAL A 247 -9.68 4.16 -0.38
N PRO A 248 -9.62 4.87 -1.52
CA PRO A 248 -8.62 5.93 -1.71
C PRO A 248 -8.78 7.02 -0.66
N ASN A 249 -7.67 7.50 -0.10
CA ASN A 249 -7.66 8.58 0.89
C ASN A 249 -7.72 9.93 0.17
N SER A 250 -8.88 10.22 -0.42
CA SER A 250 -9.11 11.38 -1.29
C SER A 250 -10.20 12.31 -0.76
N GLU A 251 -10.75 12.04 0.43
CA GLU A 251 -11.88 12.78 1.01
C GLU A 251 -11.61 14.28 1.26
N TYR A 252 -10.35 14.71 1.24
CA TYR A 252 -9.95 16.10 1.35
C TYR A 252 -10.02 16.87 0.01
N LEU A 253 -10.39 16.21 -1.09
CA LEU A 253 -10.47 16.79 -2.42
C LEU A 253 -11.94 16.99 -2.83
N ASP A 254 -12.18 18.04 -3.60
CA ASP A 254 -13.46 18.22 -4.27
C ASP A 254 -13.73 17.07 -5.26
N ASN A 255 -14.99 16.68 -5.41
CA ASN A 255 -15.40 15.59 -6.29
C ASN A 255 -15.02 15.82 -7.76
N SER A 256 -14.86 17.08 -8.21
CA SER A 256 -14.41 17.40 -9.57
C SER A 256 -13.01 16.88 -9.92
N PHE A 257 -12.17 16.61 -8.92
CA PHE A 257 -10.84 15.99 -9.10
C PHE A 257 -10.89 14.47 -9.07
N LEU A 258 -12.05 13.87 -8.79
CA LEU A 258 -12.20 12.45 -8.51
C LEU A 258 -12.98 11.74 -9.62
N THR A 259 -12.65 10.47 -9.82
CA THR A 259 -13.48 9.52 -10.57
C THR A 259 -14.71 9.13 -9.75
N ASP A 260 -15.69 8.47 -10.38
CA ASP A 260 -16.88 7.92 -9.69
C ASP A 260 -16.53 6.97 -8.53
N ARG A 261 -15.37 6.30 -8.63
CA ARG A 261 -14.83 5.40 -7.61
C ARG A 261 -13.94 6.11 -6.58
N LYS A 262 -13.97 7.44 -6.53
CA LYS A 262 -13.23 8.31 -5.61
C LYS A 262 -11.70 8.31 -5.77
N TYR A 263 -11.14 7.67 -6.79
CA TYR A 263 -9.71 7.85 -7.11
C TYR A 263 -9.46 9.21 -7.74
N VAL A 264 -8.28 9.79 -7.52
CA VAL A 264 -7.87 11.04 -8.18
C VAL A 264 -7.72 10.82 -9.68
N SER A 265 -8.32 11.72 -10.45
CA SER A 265 -8.30 11.73 -11.91
C SER A 265 -7.03 12.40 -12.41
N VAL A 266 -6.20 11.63 -13.12
CA VAL A 266 -4.92 12.10 -13.69
C VAL A 266 -4.88 11.94 -15.20
N ASP A 267 -4.07 12.76 -15.87
CA ASP A 267 -3.67 12.57 -17.26
C ASP A 267 -2.49 11.56 -17.39
N ASP A 268 -2.04 11.32 -18.63
CA ASP A 268 -0.94 10.38 -18.91
C ASP A 268 0.42 10.85 -18.37
N CYS A 269 0.53 12.11 -17.96
CA CYS A 269 1.70 12.68 -17.29
C CYS A 269 1.59 12.56 -15.75
N MET A 270 0.56 11.87 -15.25
CA MET A 270 0.18 11.74 -13.83
C MET A 270 -0.22 13.07 -13.18
N ARG A 271 -0.50 14.11 -13.97
CA ARG A 271 -0.97 15.41 -13.47
C ARG A 271 -2.46 15.32 -13.17
N VAL A 272 -2.89 15.91 -12.07
CA VAL A 272 -4.29 15.96 -11.66
C VAL A 272 -5.08 16.79 -12.67
N LYS A 273 -6.15 16.23 -13.23
CA LYS A 273 -6.97 16.94 -14.23
C LYS A 273 -7.65 18.14 -13.56
N GLY A 274 -7.56 19.31 -14.20
CA GLY A 274 -8.14 20.55 -13.69
C GLY A 274 -7.29 21.27 -12.64
N ALA A 275 -6.06 20.82 -12.38
CA ALA A 275 -5.14 21.50 -11.48
C ALA A 275 -3.74 21.61 -12.09
N ASP A 276 -3.21 22.83 -12.14
CA ASP A 276 -1.84 23.09 -12.59
C ASP A 276 -0.83 22.81 -11.48
N ASN A 277 0.33 22.28 -11.84
CA ASN A 277 1.41 21.94 -10.91
C ASN A 277 1.03 20.95 -9.78
N VAL A 278 -0.04 20.16 -9.97
CA VAL A 278 -0.44 19.10 -9.04
C VAL A 278 -0.34 17.74 -9.71
N TRP A 279 0.40 16.82 -9.12
CA TRP A 279 0.50 15.42 -9.55
C TRP A 279 -0.04 14.47 -8.48
N ALA A 280 -0.42 13.26 -8.88
CA ALA A 280 -0.82 12.21 -7.94
C ALA A 280 -0.19 10.86 -8.31
N CYS A 281 0.11 10.03 -7.31
CA CYS A 281 0.66 8.69 -7.54
C CYS A 281 0.28 7.68 -6.43
N GLY A 282 0.62 6.42 -6.65
CA GLY A 282 0.32 5.31 -5.74
C GLY A 282 -1.17 4.96 -5.72
N ASP A 283 -1.63 4.34 -4.64
CA ASP A 283 -3.01 3.82 -4.51
C ASP A 283 -4.10 4.91 -4.53
N LEU A 284 -3.72 6.19 -4.59
CA LEU A 284 -4.64 7.31 -4.74
C LEU A 284 -5.20 7.44 -6.18
N VAL A 285 -4.49 6.89 -7.18
CA VAL A 285 -4.92 6.88 -8.59
C VAL A 285 -5.34 5.47 -9.03
N SER A 286 -6.29 5.38 -9.96
CA SER A 286 -6.78 4.08 -10.45
C SER A 286 -6.10 3.59 -11.72
N LYS A 287 -5.44 4.49 -12.48
CA LYS A 287 -4.82 4.18 -13.78
C LYS A 287 -3.44 4.84 -13.91
N PRO A 288 -2.37 4.06 -14.18
CA PRO A 288 -2.36 2.59 -14.11
C PRO A 288 -2.67 2.12 -12.67
N ARG A 289 -3.23 0.91 -12.52
CA ARG A 289 -3.56 0.35 -11.20
C ARG A 289 -2.29 0.32 -10.36
N ALA A 290 -2.33 0.96 -9.21
CA ALA A 290 -1.20 1.01 -8.32
C ALA A 290 -0.88 -0.38 -7.74
N GLY A 291 0.39 -0.55 -7.43
CA GLY A 291 1.01 -1.76 -6.90
C GLY A 291 2.47 -1.42 -6.66
N PHE A 292 3.12 -2.11 -5.73
CA PHE A 292 4.44 -1.71 -5.22
C PHE A 292 5.44 -1.25 -6.31
N MET A 293 5.68 -2.06 -7.34
CA MET A 293 6.59 -1.72 -8.45
C MET A 293 6.06 -0.59 -9.36
N VAL A 294 4.75 -0.54 -9.58
CA VAL A 294 4.10 0.50 -10.41
C VAL A 294 4.17 1.85 -9.71
N THR A 295 3.94 1.90 -8.40
CA THR A 295 4.03 3.10 -7.57
C THR A 295 5.41 3.73 -7.65
N ASP A 296 6.48 2.92 -7.61
CA ASP A 296 7.84 3.42 -7.77
C ASP A 296 8.07 4.09 -9.14
N LYS A 297 7.56 3.49 -10.22
CA LYS A 297 7.63 4.06 -11.57
C LYS A 297 6.80 5.33 -11.72
N GLN A 298 5.60 5.34 -11.15
CA GLN A 298 4.76 6.54 -11.11
C GLN A 298 5.49 7.69 -10.40
N ALA A 299 6.07 7.43 -9.22
CA ALA A 299 6.85 8.43 -8.49
C ALA A 299 8.04 8.96 -9.31
N ALA A 300 8.78 8.09 -10.02
CA ALA A 300 9.88 8.52 -10.88
C ALA A 300 9.40 9.43 -12.02
N GLY A 301 8.27 9.08 -12.64
CA GLY A 301 7.63 9.88 -13.68
C GLY A 301 7.14 11.25 -13.17
N VAL A 302 6.51 11.27 -12.00
CA VAL A 302 6.06 12.50 -11.33
C VAL A 302 7.24 13.43 -11.05
N VAL A 303 8.32 12.92 -10.45
CA VAL A 303 9.54 13.71 -10.19
C VAL A 303 10.07 14.29 -11.50
N LYS A 304 10.14 13.47 -12.55
CA LYS A 304 10.64 13.93 -13.85
C LYS A 304 9.77 15.03 -14.47
N ASN A 305 8.46 14.95 -14.31
CA ASN A 305 7.53 15.98 -14.80
C ASN A 305 7.58 17.26 -13.96
N ILE A 306 7.85 17.17 -12.65
CA ILE A 306 8.15 18.33 -11.82
C ILE A 306 9.45 19.00 -12.29
N GLU A 307 10.52 18.24 -12.56
CA GLU A 307 11.77 18.80 -13.10
C GLU A 307 11.57 19.53 -14.43
N LEU A 308 10.72 19.00 -15.31
CA LEU A 308 10.40 19.64 -16.58
C LEU A 308 9.61 20.93 -16.36
N ALA A 309 8.61 20.90 -15.47
CA ALA A 309 7.83 22.09 -15.12
C ALA A 309 8.69 23.18 -14.46
N ILE A 310 9.64 22.81 -13.60
CA ILE A 310 10.65 23.71 -13.00
C ILE A 310 11.46 24.45 -14.08
N LYS A 311 11.72 23.78 -15.21
CA LYS A 311 12.51 24.28 -16.35
C LYS A 311 11.64 24.93 -17.44
N GLY A 312 10.33 25.07 -17.21
CA GLY A 312 9.38 25.59 -18.20
C GLY A 312 9.25 24.73 -19.45
N LYS A 313 9.47 23.41 -19.33
CA LYS A 313 9.37 22.44 -20.43
C LYS A 313 8.09 21.63 -20.33
N ASP A 314 7.62 21.15 -21.48
CA ASP A 314 6.48 20.24 -21.57
C ASP A 314 6.72 18.95 -20.76
N GLN A 315 5.66 18.49 -20.11
CA GLN A 315 5.66 17.24 -19.35
C GLN A 315 5.51 16.05 -20.28
N GLN A 316 6.07 14.91 -19.88
CA GLN A 316 6.05 13.68 -20.67
C GLN A 316 5.17 12.61 -20.04
N ILE A 317 4.68 11.72 -20.90
CA ILE A 317 3.89 10.56 -20.50
C ILE A 317 4.70 9.68 -19.54
N VAL A 318 4.08 9.31 -18.42
CA VAL A 318 4.64 8.37 -17.45
C VAL A 318 4.33 6.95 -17.91
N LYS A 319 5.33 6.30 -18.51
CA LYS A 319 5.19 4.92 -18.98
C LYS A 319 5.14 3.95 -17.80
N GLY A 320 4.23 2.97 -17.88
CA GLY A 320 4.15 1.86 -16.94
C GLY A 320 5.34 0.90 -17.05
N MET A 321 5.28 -0.22 -16.32
CA MET A 321 6.28 -1.27 -16.47
C MET A 321 6.21 -1.88 -17.89
N PRO A 322 7.35 -2.07 -18.58
CA PRO A 322 7.36 -2.62 -19.93
C PRO A 322 6.93 -4.09 -19.97
N VAL A 323 7.05 -4.78 -18.84
CA VAL A 323 6.64 -6.17 -18.65
C VAL A 323 5.82 -6.24 -17.37
N ASP A 324 4.66 -6.88 -17.46
CA ASP A 324 3.80 -7.13 -16.31
C ASP A 324 4.40 -8.24 -15.44
N ILE A 325 4.51 -8.00 -14.14
CA ILE A 325 5.15 -8.91 -13.19
C ILE A 325 4.18 -9.16 -12.05
N PHE A 326 3.88 -10.44 -11.82
CA PHE A 326 3.03 -10.86 -10.73
C PHE A 326 3.73 -11.94 -9.92
N VAL A 327 3.85 -11.73 -8.61
CA VAL A 327 4.53 -12.66 -7.70
C VAL A 327 3.75 -12.77 -6.40
N CYS A 328 3.46 -14.00 -6.00
CA CYS A 328 2.73 -14.34 -4.79
C CYS A 328 3.52 -15.37 -3.98
N SER A 329 3.75 -15.09 -2.69
CA SER A 329 4.33 -16.06 -1.77
C SER A 329 3.28 -17.07 -1.32
N THR A 330 3.66 -18.34 -1.23
CA THR A 330 2.79 -19.39 -0.69
C THR A 330 3.45 -19.93 0.58
N GLY A 331 3.51 -19.09 1.60
CA GLY A 331 4.29 -19.33 2.82
C GLY A 331 5.77 -18.94 2.70
N ARG A 332 6.58 -19.40 3.65
CA ARG A 332 7.99 -18.97 3.80
C ARG A 332 9.01 -19.75 2.95
N SER A 333 8.58 -20.80 2.25
CA SER A 333 9.49 -21.72 1.53
C SER A 333 9.30 -21.71 0.01
N ARG A 334 8.18 -21.17 -0.48
CA ARG A 334 7.78 -21.23 -1.88
C ARG A 334 7.03 -19.97 -2.29
N GLY A 335 6.93 -19.80 -3.59
CA GLY A 335 5.83 -19.07 -4.17
C GLY A 335 5.79 -19.28 -5.67
N ALA A 336 4.89 -18.58 -6.34
CA ALA A 336 4.73 -18.66 -7.78
C ALA A 336 4.38 -17.29 -8.35
N GLY A 337 4.63 -17.16 -9.64
CA GLY A 337 4.50 -15.88 -10.33
C GLY A 337 4.87 -15.97 -11.80
N ARG A 338 4.87 -14.81 -12.45
CA ARG A 338 5.18 -14.64 -13.86
C ARG A 338 5.86 -13.31 -14.12
N VAL A 339 6.64 -13.27 -15.19
CA VAL A 339 7.17 -12.06 -15.83
C VAL A 339 6.71 -12.12 -17.29
N GLY A 340 5.77 -11.25 -17.66
CA GLY A 340 5.03 -11.36 -18.91
C GLY A 340 4.26 -12.68 -18.96
N TRP A 341 4.52 -13.47 -20.00
CA TRP A 341 3.97 -14.83 -20.20
C TRP A 341 4.85 -15.93 -19.58
N VAL A 342 6.04 -15.60 -19.07
CA VAL A 342 6.99 -16.60 -18.57
C VAL A 342 6.73 -16.87 -17.10
N LYS A 343 6.48 -18.14 -16.76
CA LYS A 343 6.38 -18.58 -15.36
C LYS A 343 7.73 -18.49 -14.68
N VAL A 344 7.73 -17.99 -13.45
CA VAL A 344 8.95 -17.80 -12.67
C VAL A 344 9.17 -19.00 -11.74
N PRO A 345 10.39 -19.56 -11.63
CA PRO A 345 10.68 -20.66 -10.72
C PRO A 345 10.41 -20.29 -9.25
N SER A 346 9.91 -21.27 -8.48
CA SER A 346 9.56 -21.05 -7.06
C SER A 346 10.72 -20.55 -6.20
N LEU A 347 11.95 -21.00 -6.50
CA LEU A 347 13.16 -20.54 -5.82
C LEU A 347 13.42 -19.03 -6.02
N PHE A 348 13.12 -18.50 -7.22
CA PHE A 348 13.25 -17.07 -7.48
C PHE A 348 12.19 -16.28 -6.72
N VAL A 349 10.94 -16.74 -6.72
CA VAL A 349 9.86 -16.11 -5.95
C VAL A 349 10.19 -16.11 -4.46
N TRP A 350 10.71 -17.22 -3.95
CA TRP A 350 11.21 -17.32 -2.58
C TRP A 350 12.33 -16.31 -2.30
N ALA A 351 13.33 -16.21 -3.18
CA ALA A 351 14.48 -15.32 -3.00
C ALA A 351 14.08 -13.84 -2.99
N VAL A 352 13.15 -13.43 -3.86
CA VAL A 352 12.73 -12.03 -4.02
C VAL A 352 11.65 -11.61 -3.03
N LYS A 353 10.71 -12.51 -2.70
CA LYS A 353 9.51 -12.18 -1.92
C LYS A 353 9.26 -13.17 -0.79
N GLY A 354 9.34 -14.48 -1.03
CA GLY A 354 8.97 -15.48 -0.01
C GLY A 354 9.82 -15.46 1.27
N ARG A 355 11.09 -15.06 1.20
CA ARG A 355 12.00 -15.03 2.38
C ARG A 355 11.63 -13.95 3.39
N THR A 356 11.28 -12.76 2.95
CA THR A 356 11.13 -11.56 3.80
C THR A 356 9.86 -10.76 3.54
N LEU A 357 9.10 -11.06 2.47
CA LEU A 357 8.07 -10.19 1.89
C LEU A 357 8.59 -8.79 1.55
N GLY A 358 9.89 -8.70 1.23
CA GLY A 358 10.58 -7.44 0.96
C GLY A 358 10.88 -6.60 2.20
N SER A 359 10.68 -7.11 3.42
CA SER A 359 11.00 -6.35 4.65
C SER A 359 12.47 -5.94 4.75
N ASP A 360 13.37 -6.64 4.06
CA ASP A 360 14.78 -6.26 3.91
C ASP A 360 15.00 -5.00 3.06
N TRP A 361 14.01 -4.59 2.25
CA TRP A 361 14.05 -3.34 1.49
C TRP A 361 13.53 -2.16 2.30
N LEU A 362 12.86 -2.40 3.42
CA LEU A 362 12.26 -1.37 4.24
C LEU A 362 13.28 -0.28 4.62
N PRO A 363 14.48 -0.58 5.18
CA PRO A 363 15.44 0.46 5.52
C PRO A 363 15.89 1.28 4.31
N LYS A 364 16.02 0.64 3.14
CA LYS A 364 16.43 1.32 1.90
C LYS A 364 15.38 2.27 1.37
N TYR A 365 14.10 1.96 1.59
CA TYR A 365 12.98 2.81 1.23
C TYR A 365 12.87 4.02 2.15
N THR A 366 13.08 3.83 3.46
CA THR A 366 12.96 4.94 4.42
C THR A 366 14.16 5.87 4.40
N ASN A 367 15.39 5.36 4.23
CA ASN A 367 16.59 6.21 4.10
C ASN A 367 16.87 6.69 2.66
N GLY A 368 16.05 6.26 1.70
CA GLY A 368 16.15 6.65 0.31
C GLY A 368 17.27 5.99 -0.51
N SER A 369 18.06 5.06 0.05
CA SER A 369 19.16 4.37 -0.67
C SER A 369 18.69 3.35 -1.72
N GLN A 370 17.39 3.06 -1.77
CA GLN A 370 16.78 2.27 -2.85
C GLN A 370 16.87 2.98 -4.22
N TRP A 371 16.88 4.31 -4.20
CA TRP A 371 17.15 5.20 -5.32
C TRP A 371 18.54 5.79 -5.09
#